data_AF-A0A7J0CJY7-F1
#
_entry.id   AF-A0A7J0CJY7-F1
#
_cell.length_a   1.000
_cell.length_b   1.000
_cell.length_c   1.000
_cell.angle_alpha   90.00
_cell.angle_beta   90.00
_cell.angle_gamma   90.00
#
_symmetry.space_group_name_H-M   'P 1'
#
loop_
_entity.id
_entity.type
_entity.pdbx_description
1 polymer ?
#
loop_
_entity_poly.entity_id
_entity_poly.type
_entity_poly.pdbx_seq_one_letter_code
_entity_poly.pdbx_strand_id
1 'polypeptide(L)'
;MHELAQRQREAYAKSLPKGRAKQFKELKIEAILDTPVNIVVTADPTRGGRHTLGRHTQPQMAPYSSALAVENLWLAARAEGLGVGWVSFFDEREMVRALGLPEHLEVVAYLCVGYVDEFPEEPELLQAGWSKRRPLSWVVHEETYGRRALPGEEPHDLLQETISAIRPLDAKALGEAWERQKRMTKPAGALGMLEIISAQLSGLSRMCPPPIPEPAAVAIFAGDHGVHAQGVTAWPQEVTAQMVANFLGGGAVCNAFAAQVGAEVCVVDVGVASDLPATPGLLPRKVRKGTADFTTGPPSRGKRSWPRSRSASRPPATWWRRATRRCSPVRWASPTPPRRPR
;
A
#
# COMPACT_ATOMS: atom_id res chain seq x y z
N MET A 1 -11.70 26.76 4.35
CA MET A 1 -11.59 25.30 4.13
C MET A 1 -10.74 24.93 2.92
N HIS A 2 -11.01 25.46 1.72
CA HIS A 2 -10.20 25.17 0.53
C HIS A 2 -8.69 25.43 0.73
N GLU A 3 -8.30 26.58 1.30
CA GLU A 3 -6.89 26.87 1.59
C GLU A 3 -6.23 25.85 2.53
N LEU A 4 -6.97 25.36 3.53
CA LEU A 4 -6.50 24.32 4.45
C LEU A 4 -6.24 23.02 3.68
N ALA A 5 -7.16 22.66 2.79
CA ALA A 5 -7.03 21.49 1.92
C ALA A 5 -5.80 21.58 1.02
N GLN A 6 -5.57 22.74 0.43
CA GLN A 6 -4.42 22.98 -0.44
C GLN A 6 -3.08 22.87 0.30
N ARG A 7 -2.95 23.46 1.48
CA ARG A 7 -1.72 23.34 2.28
C ARG A 7 -1.38 21.88 2.62
N GLN A 8 -2.37 21.09 3.04
CA GLN A 8 -2.16 19.68 3.36
C GLN A 8 -1.89 18.82 2.12
N ARG A 9 -2.54 19.13 1.00
CA ARG A 9 -2.26 18.50 -0.30
C ARG A 9 -0.80 18.72 -0.72
N GLU A 10 -0.29 19.95 -0.58
CA GLU A 10 1.11 20.26 -0.86
C GLU A 10 2.07 19.54 0.08
N ALA A 11 1.77 19.51 1.38
CA ALA A 11 2.58 18.81 2.38
C ALA A 11 2.66 17.31 2.06
N TYR A 12 1.53 16.68 1.73
CA TYR A 12 1.49 15.28 1.31
C TYR A 12 2.24 15.06 0.00
N ALA A 13 2.07 15.93 -1.00
CA ALA A 13 2.80 15.83 -2.27
C ALA A 13 4.33 15.89 -2.08
N LYS A 14 4.82 16.72 -1.15
CA LYS A 14 6.25 16.80 -0.78
C LYS A 14 6.76 15.54 -0.08
N SER A 15 5.89 14.79 0.58
CA SER A 15 6.24 13.52 1.23
C SER A 15 6.35 12.34 0.25
N LEU A 16 5.86 12.49 -0.98
CA LEU A 16 5.83 11.41 -1.97
C LEU A 16 7.14 11.33 -2.77
N PRO A 17 7.57 10.11 -3.19
CA PRO A 17 8.61 9.97 -4.21
C PRO A 17 8.26 10.71 -5.50
N LYS A 18 9.26 11.21 -6.24
CA LYS A 18 9.07 12.10 -7.41
C LYS A 18 8.03 11.60 -8.43
N GLY A 19 8.08 10.33 -8.83
CA GLY A 19 7.12 9.74 -9.77
C GLY A 19 5.69 9.70 -9.21
N ARG A 20 5.54 9.30 -7.95
CA ARG A 20 4.25 9.33 -7.22
C ARG A 20 3.73 10.75 -7.03
N ALA A 21 4.59 11.71 -6.74
CA ALA A 21 4.21 13.12 -6.61
C ALA A 21 3.68 13.69 -7.92
N LYS A 22 4.29 13.32 -9.06
CA LYS A 22 3.80 13.70 -10.39
C LYS A 22 2.40 13.15 -10.65
N GLN A 23 2.20 11.84 -10.45
CA GLN A 23 0.90 11.20 -10.61
C GLN A 23 -0.17 11.78 -9.66
N PHE A 24 0.21 12.12 -8.43
CA PHE A 24 -0.69 12.72 -7.44
C PHE A 24 -1.20 14.11 -7.84
N LYS A 25 -0.38 14.90 -8.55
CA LYS A 25 -0.78 16.23 -9.03
C LYS A 25 -1.86 16.16 -10.10
N GLU A 26 -1.90 15.07 -10.88
CA GLU A 26 -2.88 14.87 -11.95
C GLU A 26 -4.27 14.46 -11.43
N LEU A 27 -4.37 13.97 -10.18
CA LEU A 27 -5.64 13.64 -9.55
C LEU A 27 -6.42 14.91 -9.18
N LYS A 28 -7.72 14.95 -9.51
CA LYS A 28 -8.61 16.01 -9.03
C LYS A 28 -9.11 15.60 -7.64
N ILE A 29 -8.56 16.22 -6.60
CA ILE A 29 -8.73 15.75 -5.22
C ILE A 29 -9.75 16.57 -4.42
N GLU A 30 -10.31 17.63 -4.99
CA GLU A 30 -11.28 18.43 -4.27
C GLU A 30 -12.46 18.86 -5.14
N ALA A 31 -13.62 18.86 -4.52
CA ALA A 31 -14.86 19.42 -5.05
C ALA A 31 -15.36 20.57 -4.15
N ILE A 32 -14.53 21.05 -3.20
CA ILE A 32 -14.91 22.02 -2.15
C ILE A 32 -15.56 23.27 -2.73
N LEU A 33 -15.00 23.80 -3.83
CA LEU A 33 -15.48 25.00 -4.52
C LEU A 33 -16.51 24.68 -5.61
N ASP A 34 -16.52 23.46 -6.11
CA ASP A 34 -17.37 23.02 -7.23
C ASP A 34 -18.76 22.57 -6.74
N THR A 35 -18.86 22.11 -5.49
CA THR A 35 -20.13 21.63 -4.93
C THR A 35 -20.94 22.75 -4.29
N PRO A 36 -22.27 22.75 -4.47
CA PRO A 36 -23.16 23.75 -3.86
C PRO A 36 -23.24 23.63 -2.33
N VAL A 37 -23.00 22.43 -1.77
CA VAL A 37 -23.13 22.19 -0.33
C VAL A 37 -21.89 21.48 0.20
N ASN A 38 -21.34 22.01 1.30
CA ASN A 38 -20.31 21.36 2.09
C ASN A 38 -20.88 21.03 3.48
N ILE A 39 -20.73 19.79 3.93
CA ILE A 39 -21.27 19.28 5.21
C ILE A 39 -20.12 18.81 6.09
N VAL A 40 -20.08 19.26 7.34
CA VAL A 40 -19.17 18.73 8.36
C VAL A 40 -19.96 17.83 9.29
N VAL A 41 -19.51 16.59 9.44
CA VAL A 41 -20.12 15.60 10.33
C VAL A 41 -19.22 15.43 11.55
N THR A 42 -19.79 15.68 12.73
CA THR A 42 -19.09 15.57 14.00
C THR A 42 -19.70 14.47 14.88
N ALA A 43 -18.90 13.95 15.79
CA ALA A 43 -19.35 13.10 16.88
C ALA A 43 -19.10 13.84 18.20
N ASP A 44 -20.14 13.98 19.02
CA ASP A 44 -20.01 14.53 20.37
C ASP A 44 -19.89 13.36 21.38
N PRO A 45 -18.68 13.10 21.93
CA PRO A 45 -18.48 12.04 22.90
C PRO A 45 -19.18 12.30 24.23
N THR A 46 -19.53 13.56 24.54
CA THR A 46 -20.20 13.97 25.79
C THR A 46 -21.71 13.77 25.75
N ARG A 47 -22.29 13.60 24.55
CA ARG A 47 -23.74 13.46 24.35
C ARG A 47 -24.22 12.07 24.79
N GLY A 48 -25.20 12.01 25.69
CA GLY A 48 -25.78 10.75 26.19
C GLY A 48 -25.46 10.43 27.65
N GLY A 49 -24.82 11.37 28.38
CA GLY A 49 -24.57 11.27 29.81
C GLY A 49 -23.50 10.24 30.22
N ARG A 50 -23.32 10.04 31.53
CA ARG A 50 -22.23 9.24 32.11
C ARG A 50 -22.33 7.72 31.82
N HIS A 51 -23.51 7.24 31.46
CA HIS A 51 -23.81 5.79 31.31
C HIS A 51 -24.38 5.45 29.94
N THR A 52 -23.75 5.94 28.86
CA THR A 52 -24.16 5.57 27.51
C THR A 52 -23.79 4.11 27.20
N LEU A 53 -24.80 3.28 26.93
CA LEU A 53 -24.65 1.88 26.55
C LEU A 53 -23.72 1.74 25.32
N GLY A 54 -22.82 0.75 25.33
CA GLY A 54 -21.89 0.48 24.24
C GLY A 54 -20.61 1.35 24.23
N ARG A 55 -20.66 2.59 24.73
CA ARG A 55 -19.48 3.48 24.76
C ARG A 55 -18.54 3.24 25.94
N HIS A 56 -19.03 2.66 27.04
CA HIS A 56 -18.18 2.32 28.18
C HIS A 56 -17.06 1.34 27.83
N THR A 57 -17.39 0.29 27.06
CA THR A 57 -16.41 -0.72 26.62
C THR A 57 -15.75 -0.37 25.29
N GLN A 58 -16.39 0.47 24.47
CA GLN A 58 -15.88 0.88 23.18
C GLN A 58 -16.17 2.38 22.93
N PRO A 59 -15.33 3.28 23.46
CA PRO A 59 -15.55 4.74 23.38
C PRO A 59 -15.71 5.26 21.95
N GLN A 60 -15.00 4.64 21.00
CA GLN A 60 -14.99 4.94 19.57
C GLN A 60 -16.26 4.51 18.80
N MET A 61 -17.30 4.00 19.48
CA MET A 61 -18.57 3.68 18.80
C MET A 61 -19.28 4.91 18.22
N ALA A 62 -19.18 6.08 18.87
CA ALA A 62 -19.81 7.30 18.38
C ALA A 62 -19.32 7.71 16.98
N PRO A 63 -18.00 7.87 16.73
CA PRO A 63 -17.51 8.17 15.38
C PRO A 63 -17.78 7.05 14.37
N TYR A 64 -17.82 5.78 14.78
CA TYR A 64 -18.20 4.68 13.89
C TYR A 64 -19.66 4.75 13.43
N SER A 65 -20.59 5.04 14.35
CA SER A 65 -21.99 5.27 13.99
C SER A 65 -22.15 6.45 13.04
N SER A 66 -21.42 7.55 13.27
CA SER A 66 -21.41 8.68 12.35
C SER A 66 -20.86 8.31 10.96
N ALA A 67 -19.79 7.49 10.88
CA ALA A 67 -19.26 7.03 9.60
C ALA A 67 -20.27 6.16 8.81
N LEU A 68 -21.02 5.29 9.49
CA LEU A 68 -22.11 4.51 8.86
C LEU A 68 -23.27 5.40 8.40
N ALA A 69 -23.58 6.46 9.16
CA ALA A 69 -24.59 7.43 8.72
C ALA A 69 -24.14 8.17 7.45
N VAL A 70 -22.84 8.49 7.33
CA VAL A 70 -22.27 9.07 6.11
C VAL A 70 -22.35 8.10 4.93
N GLU A 71 -22.07 6.80 5.15
CA GLU A 71 -22.26 5.77 4.11
C GLU A 71 -23.71 5.74 3.61
N ASN A 72 -24.69 5.72 4.53
CA ASN A 72 -26.11 5.72 4.16
C ASN A 72 -26.51 6.99 3.39
N LEU A 73 -26.00 8.16 3.80
CA LEU A 73 -26.21 9.41 3.06
C LEU A 73 -25.61 9.32 1.65
N TRP A 74 -24.46 8.67 1.48
CA TRP A 74 -23.84 8.49 0.17
C TRP A 74 -24.68 7.57 -0.74
N LEU A 75 -25.20 6.47 -0.20
CA LEU A 75 -26.08 5.56 -0.93
C LEU A 75 -27.39 6.25 -1.35
N ALA A 76 -27.99 7.03 -0.46
CA ALA A 76 -29.19 7.81 -0.77
C ALA A 76 -28.90 8.89 -1.83
N ALA A 77 -27.83 9.67 -1.66
CA ALA A 77 -27.41 10.67 -2.63
C ALA A 77 -27.17 10.04 -4.01
N ARG A 78 -26.52 8.87 -4.07
CA ARG A 78 -26.27 8.14 -5.31
C ARG A 78 -27.57 7.76 -6.03
N ALA A 79 -28.59 7.33 -5.28
CA ALA A 79 -29.90 6.98 -5.83
C ALA A 79 -30.65 8.21 -6.38
N GLU A 80 -30.44 9.37 -5.77
CA GLU A 80 -31.01 10.67 -6.18
C GLU A 80 -30.17 11.40 -7.25
N GLY A 81 -29.14 10.75 -7.80
CA GLY A 81 -28.27 11.35 -8.84
C GLY A 81 -27.29 12.41 -8.31
N LEU A 82 -27.09 12.49 -7.00
CA LEU A 82 -26.12 13.37 -6.35
C LEU A 82 -24.79 12.65 -6.12
N GLY A 83 -23.71 13.42 -6.20
CA GLY A 83 -22.36 13.02 -5.84
C GLY A 83 -22.04 13.47 -4.43
N VAL A 84 -21.35 12.60 -3.70
CA VAL A 84 -20.77 12.92 -2.40
C VAL A 84 -19.28 12.59 -2.46
N GLY A 85 -18.44 13.56 -2.12
CA GLY A 85 -17.00 13.40 -2.00
C GLY A 85 -16.56 13.60 -0.56
N TRP A 86 -15.92 12.59 0.04
CA TRP A 86 -15.28 12.73 1.34
C TRP A 86 -13.86 13.29 1.15
N VAL A 87 -13.65 14.51 1.62
CA VAL A 87 -12.32 15.13 1.55
C VAL A 87 -11.58 14.85 2.85
N SER A 88 -10.31 14.48 2.76
CA SER A 88 -9.50 14.02 3.92
C SER A 88 -8.15 14.73 4.03
N PHE A 89 -7.99 15.89 3.39
CA PHE A 89 -6.72 16.64 3.37
C PHE A 89 -6.78 17.82 4.35
N PHE A 90 -6.98 17.58 5.65
CA PHE A 90 -7.00 18.66 6.64
C PHE A 90 -6.35 18.25 7.94
N ASP A 91 -5.78 19.22 8.64
CA ASP A 91 -5.51 19.09 10.06
C ASP A 91 -6.82 19.32 10.83
N GLU A 92 -7.20 18.38 11.68
CA GLU A 92 -8.46 18.43 12.43
C GLU A 92 -8.55 19.68 13.32
N ARG A 93 -7.44 20.07 13.97
CA ARG A 93 -7.43 21.23 14.88
C ARG A 93 -7.58 22.54 14.12
N GLU A 94 -6.93 22.65 12.96
CA GLU A 94 -7.11 23.80 12.06
C GLU A 94 -8.56 23.88 11.56
N MET A 95 -9.19 22.75 11.23
CA MET A 95 -10.59 22.71 10.78
C MET A 95 -11.56 23.12 11.90
N VAL A 96 -11.40 22.58 13.12
CA VAL A 96 -12.21 22.97 14.30
C VAL A 96 -12.16 24.48 14.52
N ARG A 97 -10.95 25.07 14.50
CA ARG A 97 -10.79 26.53 14.62
C ARG A 97 -11.42 27.29 13.46
N ALA A 98 -11.20 26.87 12.23
CA ALA A 98 -11.71 27.55 11.05
C ALA A 98 -13.25 27.55 10.95
N LEU A 99 -13.89 26.52 11.52
CA LEU A 99 -15.35 26.37 11.53
C LEU A 99 -16.00 26.83 12.83
N GLY A 100 -15.21 27.28 13.82
CA GLY A 100 -15.73 27.70 15.14
C GLY A 100 -16.40 26.56 15.91
N LEU A 101 -15.94 25.31 15.72
CA LEU A 101 -16.50 24.15 16.40
C LEU A 101 -16.02 24.08 17.86
N PRO A 102 -16.85 23.61 18.81
CA PRO A 102 -16.39 23.30 20.15
C PRO A 102 -15.27 22.26 20.15
N GLU A 103 -14.27 22.45 21.02
CA GLU A 103 -13.06 21.59 21.07
C GLU A 103 -13.35 20.14 21.45
N HIS A 104 -14.49 19.86 22.10
CA HIS A 104 -14.88 18.52 22.50
C HIS A 104 -15.52 17.70 21.37
N LEU A 105 -15.83 18.32 20.23
CA LEU A 105 -16.37 17.61 19.08
C LEU A 105 -15.25 16.94 18.28
N GLU A 106 -15.43 15.65 18.00
CA GLU A 106 -14.58 14.91 17.07
C GLU A 106 -15.09 15.14 15.65
N VAL A 107 -14.23 15.56 14.72
CA VAL A 107 -14.66 15.72 13.33
C VAL A 107 -14.51 14.39 12.60
N VAL A 108 -15.64 13.81 12.20
CA VAL A 108 -15.69 12.52 11.52
C VAL A 108 -15.47 12.70 10.03
N ALA A 109 -16.22 13.60 9.38
CA ALA A 109 -16.17 13.76 7.93
C ALA A 109 -16.34 15.22 7.48
N TYR A 110 -15.71 15.56 6.36
CA TYR A 110 -16.02 16.75 5.56
C TYR A 110 -16.46 16.30 4.18
N LEU A 111 -17.71 16.59 3.83
CA LEU A 111 -18.38 16.09 2.64
C LEU A 111 -18.69 17.23 1.69
N CYS A 112 -18.36 17.06 0.42
CA CYS A 112 -18.79 17.91 -0.68
C CYS A 112 -19.97 17.22 -1.37
N VAL A 113 -21.12 17.88 -1.49
CA VAL A 113 -22.36 17.31 -2.05
C VAL A 113 -22.87 18.18 -3.19
N GLY A 114 -23.10 17.58 -4.35
CA GLY A 114 -23.56 18.29 -5.55
C GLY A 114 -24.11 17.38 -6.64
N TYR A 115 -24.60 17.98 -7.72
CA TYR A 115 -25.00 17.25 -8.91
C TYR A 115 -23.76 16.75 -9.66
N VAL A 116 -23.91 15.60 -10.32
CA VAL A 116 -22.84 14.96 -11.09
C VAL A 116 -23.29 14.82 -12.52
N ASP A 117 -22.42 15.20 -13.47
CA ASP A 117 -22.71 15.06 -14.90
C ASP A 117 -22.78 13.59 -15.33
N GLU A 118 -21.83 12.79 -14.87
CA GLU A 118 -21.78 11.35 -15.11
C GLU A 118 -21.11 10.59 -13.96
N PHE A 119 -21.51 9.34 -13.77
CA PHE A 119 -20.84 8.46 -12.83
C PHE A 119 -20.01 7.45 -13.60
N PRO A 120 -18.67 7.48 -13.47
CA PRO A 120 -17.81 6.59 -14.24
C PRO A 120 -18.04 5.13 -13.83
N GLU A 121 -17.93 4.23 -14.81
CA GLU A 121 -18.02 2.78 -14.56
C GLU A 121 -16.86 2.24 -13.72
N GLU A 122 -15.71 2.93 -13.75
CA GLU A 122 -14.51 2.57 -13.01
C GLU A 122 -14.10 3.65 -12.00
N PRO A 123 -13.54 3.27 -10.84
CA PRO A 123 -13.05 4.25 -9.87
C PRO A 123 -11.91 5.11 -10.44
N GLU A 124 -11.91 6.41 -10.13
CA GLU A 124 -10.93 7.38 -10.63
C GLU A 124 -9.47 6.97 -10.32
N LEU A 125 -9.22 6.42 -9.12
CA LEU A 125 -7.88 5.94 -8.76
C LEU A 125 -7.40 4.77 -9.62
N LEU A 126 -8.31 3.99 -10.21
CA LEU A 126 -7.97 2.94 -11.16
C LEU A 126 -7.67 3.53 -12.54
N GLN A 127 -8.52 4.45 -13.02
CA GLN A 127 -8.36 5.13 -14.30
C GLN A 127 -7.04 5.92 -14.35
N ALA A 128 -6.70 6.62 -13.28
CA ALA A 128 -5.45 7.35 -13.13
C ALA A 128 -4.24 6.43 -12.83
N GLY A 129 -4.44 5.11 -12.72
CA GLY A 129 -3.39 4.14 -12.41
C GLY A 129 -2.79 4.27 -11.01
N TRP A 130 -3.43 5.01 -10.10
CA TRP A 130 -2.95 5.26 -8.74
C TRP A 130 -3.06 4.01 -7.85
N SER A 131 -4.12 3.23 -8.07
CA SER A 131 -4.43 1.99 -7.38
C SER A 131 -4.94 0.94 -8.36
N LYS A 132 -4.88 -0.33 -7.95
CA LYS A 132 -5.41 -1.47 -8.73
C LYS A 132 -6.46 -2.19 -7.91
N ARG A 133 -7.51 -2.65 -8.59
CA ARG A 133 -8.55 -3.49 -7.98
C ARG A 133 -7.90 -4.75 -7.39
N ARG A 134 -8.33 -5.10 -6.19
CA ARG A 134 -7.89 -6.31 -5.50
C ARG A 134 -8.99 -7.36 -5.57
N PRO A 135 -8.65 -8.66 -5.71
CA PRO A 135 -9.66 -9.72 -5.65
C PRO A 135 -10.40 -9.67 -4.31
N LEU A 136 -11.73 -9.82 -4.36
CA LEU A 136 -12.55 -9.84 -3.15
C LEU A 136 -12.14 -10.98 -2.20
N SER A 137 -11.77 -12.13 -2.78
CA SER A 137 -11.31 -13.29 -2.03
C SER A 137 -10.07 -13.05 -1.16
N TRP A 138 -9.35 -11.93 -1.36
CA TRP A 138 -8.22 -11.57 -0.51
C TRP A 138 -8.61 -11.03 0.87
N VAL A 139 -9.85 -10.53 1.00
CA VAL A 139 -10.36 -9.88 2.21
C VAL A 139 -11.51 -10.63 2.86
N VAL A 140 -12.14 -11.56 2.15
CA VAL A 140 -13.16 -12.45 2.72
C VAL A 140 -12.47 -13.60 3.44
N HIS A 141 -12.94 -13.88 4.65
CA HIS A 141 -12.45 -14.96 5.50
C HIS A 141 -13.64 -15.80 5.95
N GLU A 142 -13.59 -17.11 5.69
CA GLU A 142 -14.67 -18.04 5.99
C GLU A 142 -14.40 -18.72 7.34
N GLU A 143 -15.34 -18.59 8.29
CA GLU A 143 -15.30 -19.09 9.68
C GLU A 143 -14.17 -18.52 10.56
N THR A 144 -12.93 -18.49 10.07
CA THR A 144 -11.75 -18.12 10.84
C THR A 144 -10.83 -17.18 10.07
N TYR A 145 -10.23 -16.25 10.80
CA TYR A 145 -9.27 -15.32 10.22
C TYR A 145 -8.11 -16.07 9.55
N GLY A 146 -7.88 -15.74 8.28
CA GLY A 146 -6.87 -16.35 7.45
C GLY A 146 -7.35 -17.42 6.48
N ARG A 147 -8.53 -18.04 6.69
CA ARG A 147 -9.14 -18.96 5.71
C ARG A 147 -9.83 -18.14 4.63
N ARG A 148 -9.10 -17.79 3.58
CA ARG A 148 -9.58 -16.90 2.51
C ARG A 148 -10.38 -17.64 1.47
N ALA A 149 -11.71 -17.61 1.55
CA ALA A 149 -12.59 -18.22 0.58
C ALA A 149 -13.81 -17.31 0.37
N LEU A 150 -14.38 -17.31 -0.83
CA LEU A 150 -15.75 -16.86 -0.99
C LEU A 150 -16.70 -17.98 -0.52
N PRO A 151 -17.94 -17.66 -0.13
CA PRO A 151 -18.91 -18.68 0.26
C PRO A 151 -19.07 -19.75 -0.84
N GLY A 152 -18.79 -21.01 -0.50
CA GLY A 152 -18.89 -22.15 -1.42
C GLY A 152 -17.65 -22.41 -2.29
N GLU A 153 -16.56 -21.66 -2.12
CA GLU A 153 -15.30 -21.85 -2.84
C GLU A 153 -14.22 -22.49 -1.97
N GLU A 154 -13.22 -23.12 -2.61
CA GLU A 154 -12.04 -23.62 -1.91
C GLU A 154 -11.16 -22.46 -1.38
N PRO A 155 -10.54 -22.60 -0.19
CA PRO A 155 -9.65 -21.58 0.34
C PRO A 155 -8.49 -21.25 -0.59
N HIS A 156 -8.35 -19.97 -0.92
CA HIS A 156 -7.24 -19.43 -1.68
C HIS A 156 -5.90 -19.63 -0.98
N ASP A 157 -5.01 -20.34 -1.66
CA ASP A 157 -3.59 -20.41 -1.30
C ASP A 157 -2.78 -19.37 -2.09
N LEU A 158 -2.41 -18.29 -1.40
CA LEU A 158 -1.62 -17.19 -1.97
C LEU A 158 -0.26 -17.67 -2.51
N LEU A 159 0.35 -18.69 -1.90
CA LEU A 159 1.63 -19.24 -2.36
C LEU A 159 1.46 -19.89 -3.72
N GLN A 160 0.48 -20.79 -3.85
CA GLN A 160 0.22 -21.50 -5.11
C GLN A 160 -0.24 -20.56 -6.21
N GLU A 161 -1.12 -19.61 -5.92
CA GLU A 161 -1.52 -18.56 -6.87
C GLU A 161 -0.28 -17.79 -7.38
N THR A 162 0.62 -17.42 -6.46
CA THR A 162 1.83 -16.68 -6.82
C THR A 162 2.77 -17.51 -7.68
N ILE A 163 2.97 -18.80 -7.35
CA ILE A 163 3.80 -19.72 -8.14
C ILE A 163 3.23 -19.87 -9.55
N SER A 164 1.93 -20.15 -9.68
CA SER A 164 1.25 -20.31 -10.97
C SER A 164 1.27 -19.04 -11.83
N ALA A 165 1.43 -17.87 -11.21
CA ALA A 165 1.56 -16.60 -11.93
C ALA A 165 2.98 -16.31 -12.45
N ILE A 166 4.00 -17.07 -12.02
CA ILE A 166 5.37 -16.95 -12.54
C ILE A 166 5.43 -17.61 -13.92
N ARG A 167 5.88 -16.86 -14.91
CA ARG A 167 5.95 -17.29 -16.31
C ARG A 167 7.33 -16.95 -16.87
N PRO A 168 7.83 -17.69 -17.88
CA PRO A 168 9.02 -17.29 -18.63
C PRO A 168 8.89 -15.89 -19.23
N LEU A 169 10.03 -15.30 -19.58
CA LEU A 169 10.08 -14.04 -20.34
C LEU A 169 9.33 -14.20 -21.67
N ASP A 170 8.68 -13.13 -22.11
CA ASP A 170 7.97 -13.13 -23.39
C ASP A 170 8.96 -13.14 -24.56
N ALA A 171 8.97 -14.25 -25.31
CA ALA A 171 9.92 -14.47 -26.40
C ALA A 171 9.73 -13.47 -27.55
N LYS A 172 8.49 -13.05 -27.82
CA LYS A 172 8.18 -12.08 -28.87
C LYS A 172 8.75 -10.70 -28.51
N ALA A 173 8.45 -10.20 -27.32
CA ALA A 173 8.96 -8.91 -26.84
C ALA A 173 10.50 -8.89 -26.72
N LEU A 174 11.11 -10.03 -26.35
CA LEU A 174 12.57 -10.21 -26.38
C LEU A 174 13.13 -10.05 -27.80
N GLY A 175 12.55 -10.74 -28.78
CA GLY A 175 12.97 -10.64 -30.18
C GLY A 175 12.81 -9.21 -30.73
N GLU A 176 11.67 -8.58 -30.47
CA GLU A 176 11.42 -7.18 -30.86
C GLU A 176 12.45 -6.21 -30.25
N ALA A 177 12.85 -6.44 -29.00
CA ALA A 177 13.84 -5.62 -28.32
C ALA A 177 15.23 -5.76 -28.94
N TRP A 178 15.66 -6.99 -29.27
CA TRP A 178 16.94 -7.22 -29.95
C TRP A 178 16.96 -6.63 -31.36
N GLU A 179 15.87 -6.77 -32.12
CA GLU A 179 15.75 -6.13 -33.44
C GLU A 179 15.76 -4.60 -33.34
N ARG A 180 15.14 -4.04 -32.30
CA ARG A 180 15.22 -2.61 -32.02
C ARG A 180 16.66 -2.18 -31.71
N GLN A 181 17.41 -2.94 -30.89
CA GLN A 181 18.81 -2.65 -30.57
C GLN A 181 19.72 -2.62 -31.80
N LYS A 182 19.47 -3.49 -32.80
CA LYS A 182 20.21 -3.52 -34.07
C LYS A 182 19.95 -2.29 -34.95
N ARG A 183 18.76 -1.71 -34.89
CA ARG A 183 18.37 -0.53 -35.69
C ARG A 183 18.80 0.81 -35.07
N MET A 184 19.28 0.81 -33.83
CA MET A 184 19.74 2.04 -33.19
C MET A 184 21.07 2.50 -33.80
N THR A 185 21.28 3.82 -33.82
CA THR A 185 22.52 4.46 -34.31
C THR A 185 23.69 4.21 -33.35
N LYS A 186 24.16 2.97 -33.32
CA LYS A 186 25.31 2.49 -32.53
C LYS A 186 25.87 1.22 -33.18
N PRO A 187 27.17 0.92 -33.05
CA PRO A 187 27.68 -0.41 -33.36
C PRO A 187 26.97 -1.49 -32.52
N ALA A 188 26.76 -2.66 -33.10
CA ALA A 188 26.14 -3.78 -32.38
C ALA A 188 26.97 -4.15 -31.14
N GLY A 189 26.31 -4.31 -29.98
CA GLY A 189 26.97 -4.65 -28.73
C GLY A 189 27.70 -3.51 -28.02
N ALA A 190 27.75 -2.29 -28.60
CA ALA A 190 28.48 -1.16 -28.02
C ALA A 190 27.98 -0.74 -26.62
N LEU A 191 26.73 -1.05 -26.26
CA LEU A 191 26.19 -0.76 -24.91
C LEU A 191 26.31 -1.94 -23.93
N GLY A 192 26.88 -3.07 -24.37
CA GLY A 192 27.13 -4.25 -23.53
C GLY A 192 25.91 -4.70 -22.71
N MET A 193 26.05 -4.68 -21.38
CA MET A 193 25.02 -5.12 -20.44
C MET A 193 23.69 -4.34 -20.56
N LEU A 194 23.72 -3.08 -21.01
CA LEU A 194 22.51 -2.28 -21.17
C LEU A 194 21.59 -2.83 -22.27
N GLU A 195 22.14 -3.45 -23.32
CA GLU A 195 21.34 -4.10 -24.37
C GLU A 195 20.60 -5.31 -23.78
N ILE A 196 21.31 -6.13 -23.00
CA ILE A 196 20.77 -7.31 -22.32
C ILE A 196 19.66 -6.91 -21.34
N ILE A 197 19.90 -5.93 -20.48
CA ILE A 197 18.92 -5.45 -19.49
C ILE A 197 17.68 -4.89 -20.20
N SER A 198 17.85 -4.10 -21.26
CA SER A 198 16.72 -3.55 -22.01
C SER A 198 15.84 -4.65 -22.63
N ALA A 199 16.44 -5.70 -23.18
CA ALA A 199 15.71 -6.83 -23.74
C ALA A 199 15.02 -7.66 -22.64
N GLN A 200 15.70 -7.91 -21.51
CA GLN A 200 15.12 -8.57 -20.35
C GLN A 200 13.91 -7.79 -19.80
N LEU A 201 14.01 -6.47 -19.71
CA LEU A 201 12.90 -5.61 -19.28
C LEU A 201 11.72 -5.71 -20.25
N SER A 202 11.96 -5.74 -21.57
CA SER A 202 10.90 -5.99 -22.56
C SER A 202 10.26 -7.37 -22.39
N GLY A 203 11.04 -8.41 -22.13
CA GLY A 203 10.53 -9.76 -21.86
C GLY A 203 9.72 -9.85 -20.56
N LEU A 204 10.12 -9.11 -19.53
CA LEU A 204 9.42 -9.02 -18.23
C LEU A 204 8.12 -8.21 -18.33
N SER A 205 8.14 -7.11 -19.09
CA SER A 205 6.98 -6.25 -19.33
C SER A 205 6.04 -6.80 -20.39
N ARG A 206 6.53 -7.74 -21.20
CA ARG A 206 5.89 -8.29 -22.39
C ARG A 206 5.56 -7.22 -23.43
N MET A 207 6.36 -6.15 -23.46
CA MET A 207 6.17 -5.00 -24.32
C MET A 207 7.51 -4.40 -24.71
N CYS A 208 7.66 -4.01 -25.98
CA CYS A 208 8.84 -3.33 -26.50
C CYS A 208 8.45 -1.99 -27.17
N PRO A 209 9.01 -0.83 -26.75
CA PRO A 209 9.93 -0.67 -25.63
C PRO A 209 9.24 -0.97 -24.28
N PRO A 210 9.98 -1.42 -23.27
CA PRO A 210 9.39 -1.60 -21.95
C PRO A 210 9.06 -0.22 -21.36
N PRO A 211 8.03 -0.10 -20.52
CA PRO A 211 7.85 1.13 -19.74
C PRO A 211 9.04 1.32 -18.78
N ILE A 212 9.00 2.36 -17.95
CA ILE A 212 9.90 2.49 -16.79
C ILE A 212 9.22 1.86 -15.56
N PRO A 213 9.89 0.94 -14.82
CA PRO A 213 9.26 0.26 -13.71
C PRO A 213 9.15 1.21 -12.52
N GLU A 214 7.99 1.86 -12.39
CA GLU A 214 7.69 2.78 -11.29
C GLU A 214 6.48 2.31 -10.47
N PRO A 215 6.50 2.59 -9.14
CA PRO A 215 7.62 3.10 -8.37
C PRO A 215 8.59 1.97 -7.95
N ALA A 216 9.90 2.22 -8.02
CA ALA A 216 10.88 1.28 -7.48
C ALA A 216 10.76 1.22 -5.95
N ALA A 217 11.03 0.05 -5.36
CA ALA A 217 11.00 -0.13 -3.92
C ALA A 217 12.11 -1.09 -3.45
N VAL A 218 12.68 -0.78 -2.29
CA VAL A 218 13.60 -1.62 -1.53
C VAL A 218 12.87 -2.16 -0.31
N ALA A 219 12.69 -3.47 -0.24
CA ALA A 219 12.07 -4.14 0.90
C ALA A 219 13.17 -4.73 1.81
N ILE A 220 13.23 -4.27 3.06
CA ILE A 220 14.17 -4.73 4.08
C ILE A 220 13.43 -5.70 5.00
N PHE A 221 13.83 -6.97 4.99
CA PHE A 221 13.28 -7.99 5.88
C PHE A 221 14.16 -8.12 7.12
N ALA A 222 13.64 -7.65 8.27
CA ALA A 222 14.38 -7.64 9.53
C ALA A 222 13.96 -8.83 10.42
N GLY A 223 14.95 -9.58 10.90
CA GLY A 223 14.74 -10.67 11.84
C GLY A 223 16.04 -11.06 12.53
N ASP A 224 15.92 -11.46 13.80
CA ASP A 224 17.05 -11.92 14.59
C ASP A 224 17.23 -13.44 14.49
N HIS A 225 18.42 -13.92 14.79
CA HIS A 225 18.77 -15.33 14.69
C HIS A 225 19.32 -15.88 16.00
N GLY A 226 18.75 -16.99 16.48
CA GLY A 226 19.14 -17.62 17.75
C GLY A 226 20.58 -18.15 17.77
N VAL A 227 21.17 -18.43 16.60
CA VAL A 227 22.61 -18.78 16.49
C VAL A 227 23.53 -17.67 16.99
N HIS A 228 23.03 -16.43 17.16
CA HIS A 228 23.74 -15.34 17.84
C HIS A 228 24.31 -15.77 19.19
N ALA A 229 23.61 -16.64 19.94
CA ALA A 229 24.07 -17.19 21.21
C ALA A 229 25.39 -17.98 21.13
N GLN A 230 25.78 -18.43 19.93
CA GLN A 230 27.05 -19.13 19.68
C GLN A 230 28.23 -18.18 19.41
N GLY A 231 28.05 -16.86 19.54
CA GLY A 231 29.13 -15.89 19.36
C GLY A 231 29.62 -15.75 17.91
N VAL A 232 28.77 -16.07 16.93
CA VAL A 232 29.12 -16.03 15.49
C VAL A 232 29.33 -14.63 14.90
N THR A 233 29.10 -13.58 15.71
CA THR A 233 29.25 -12.17 15.33
C THR A 233 29.75 -11.36 16.51
N ALA A 234 30.51 -10.31 16.24
CA ALA A 234 30.99 -9.36 17.24
C ALA A 234 29.91 -8.30 17.62
N TRP A 235 28.82 -8.22 16.87
CA TRP A 235 27.77 -7.22 17.08
C TRP A 235 26.71 -7.72 18.10
N PRO A 236 26.28 -6.86 19.04
CA PRO A 236 25.15 -7.18 19.92
C PRO A 236 23.86 -7.46 19.14
N GLN A 237 22.98 -8.30 19.69
CA GLN A 237 21.72 -8.66 19.02
C GLN A 237 20.77 -7.47 18.83
N GLU A 238 20.81 -6.49 19.75
CA GLU A 238 20.00 -5.28 19.72
C GLU A 238 20.26 -4.39 18.49
N VAL A 239 21.42 -4.56 17.84
CA VAL A 239 21.78 -3.81 16.63
C VAL A 239 20.73 -3.97 15.53
N THR A 240 20.06 -5.13 15.44
CA THR A 240 18.96 -5.33 14.48
C THR A 240 17.84 -4.31 14.67
N ALA A 241 17.40 -4.08 15.91
CA ALA A 241 16.35 -3.12 16.22
C ALA A 241 16.80 -1.68 16.00
N GLN A 242 18.05 -1.36 16.35
CA GLN A 242 18.65 -0.05 16.11
C GLN A 242 18.74 0.24 14.60
N MET A 243 19.13 -0.74 13.79
CA MET A 243 19.16 -0.60 12.33
C MET A 243 17.77 -0.43 11.74
N VAL A 244 16.75 -1.13 12.26
CA VAL A 244 15.35 -0.88 11.87
C VAL A 244 14.95 0.57 12.12
N ALA A 245 15.26 1.11 13.31
CA ALA A 245 15.00 2.52 13.60
C ALA A 245 15.76 3.45 12.62
N ASN A 246 17.02 3.12 12.30
CA ASN A 246 17.81 3.89 11.33
C ASN A 246 17.21 3.87 9.91
N PHE A 247 16.74 2.70 9.44
CA PHE A 247 16.08 2.58 8.13
C PHE A 247 14.78 3.40 8.07
N LEU A 248 13.98 3.36 9.13
CA LEU A 248 12.72 4.12 9.24
C LEU A 248 12.98 5.63 9.35
N GLY A 249 14.05 6.02 10.02
CA GLY A 249 14.51 7.41 10.12
C GLY A 249 15.19 7.94 8.85
N GLY A 250 15.42 7.09 7.84
CA GLY A 250 16.07 7.50 6.59
C GLY A 250 17.58 7.65 6.67
N GLY A 251 18.22 7.24 7.77
CA GLY A 251 19.64 7.50 8.04
C GLY A 251 20.60 6.40 7.58
N ALA A 252 20.11 5.27 7.07
CA ALA A 252 21.00 4.20 6.60
C ALA A 252 21.51 4.45 5.17
N VAL A 253 22.66 3.84 4.84
CA VAL A 253 23.24 3.90 3.49
C VAL A 253 22.25 3.46 2.40
N CYS A 254 21.43 2.44 2.69
CA CYS A 254 20.38 2.00 1.78
C CYS A 254 19.35 3.10 1.48
N ASN A 255 19.02 3.95 2.46
CA ASN A 255 18.12 5.08 2.26
C ASN A 255 18.74 6.13 1.33
N ALA A 256 20.04 6.40 1.47
CA ALA A 256 20.75 7.33 0.58
C ALA A 256 20.72 6.87 -0.88
N PHE A 257 21.01 5.58 -1.15
CA PHE A 257 20.90 5.02 -2.50
C PHE A 257 19.46 5.00 -3.02
N ALA A 258 18.51 4.61 -2.19
CA ALA A 258 17.10 4.57 -2.57
C ALA A 258 16.58 5.97 -2.94
N ALA A 259 16.93 6.99 -2.15
CA ALA A 259 16.57 8.38 -2.44
C ALA A 259 17.17 8.86 -3.79
N GLN A 260 18.41 8.52 -4.09
CA GLN A 260 19.09 8.91 -5.33
C GLN A 260 18.38 8.35 -6.58
N VAL A 261 17.85 7.13 -6.49
CA VAL A 261 17.16 6.46 -7.62
C VAL A 261 15.63 6.61 -7.56
N GLY A 262 15.10 7.34 -6.57
CA GLY A 262 13.65 7.52 -6.38
C GLY A 262 12.91 6.25 -5.92
N ALA A 263 13.60 5.32 -5.27
CA ALA A 263 13.01 4.11 -4.69
C ALA A 263 12.50 4.33 -3.27
N GLU A 264 11.35 3.72 -2.95
CA GLU A 264 10.80 3.72 -1.59
C GLU A 264 11.48 2.65 -0.73
N VAL A 265 11.83 2.95 0.52
CA VAL A 265 12.33 1.95 1.48
C VAL A 265 11.19 1.50 2.39
N CYS A 266 10.96 0.19 2.44
CA CYS A 266 9.96 -0.42 3.32
C CYS A 266 10.62 -1.44 4.23
N VAL A 267 10.36 -1.34 5.54
CA VAL A 267 10.88 -2.31 6.51
C VAL A 267 9.79 -3.29 6.89
N VAL A 268 10.08 -4.58 6.80
CA VAL A 268 9.20 -5.67 7.18
C VAL A 268 9.84 -6.40 8.35
N ASP A 269 9.29 -6.20 9.54
CA ASP A 269 9.68 -6.98 10.70
C ASP A 269 9.08 -8.38 10.57
N VAL A 270 9.93 -9.37 10.27
CA VAL A 270 9.55 -10.78 10.16
C VAL A 270 9.93 -11.57 11.40
N GLY A 271 10.83 -11.04 12.24
CA GLY A 271 11.25 -11.74 13.44
C GLY A 271 12.28 -11.02 14.30
N VAL A 272 12.25 -9.68 14.40
CA VAL A 272 13.14 -8.95 15.31
C VAL A 272 12.86 -9.39 16.76
N ALA A 273 13.89 -9.57 17.57
CA ALA A 273 13.80 -10.11 18.92
C ALA A 273 13.05 -9.16 19.89
N SER A 274 13.15 -7.86 19.67
CA SER A 274 12.43 -6.83 20.43
C SER A 274 11.10 -6.43 19.79
N ASP A 275 10.25 -5.78 20.60
CA ASP A 275 9.05 -5.12 20.12
C ASP A 275 9.41 -3.76 19.54
N LEU A 276 8.84 -3.45 18.37
CA LEU A 276 9.12 -2.23 17.63
C LEU A 276 7.90 -1.30 17.69
N PRO A 277 8.08 0.01 17.91
CA PRO A 277 6.97 0.95 17.93
C PRO A 277 6.27 1.01 16.56
N ALA A 278 4.97 1.31 16.58
CA ALA A 278 4.21 1.51 15.36
C ALA A 278 4.65 2.80 14.67
N THR A 279 5.55 2.68 13.69
CA THR A 279 6.11 3.79 12.93
C THR A 279 5.68 3.67 11.46
N PRO A 280 5.31 4.78 10.78
CA PRO A 280 5.10 4.78 9.34
C PRO A 280 6.29 4.14 8.59
N GLY A 281 6.01 3.30 7.59
CA GLY A 281 7.04 2.56 6.84
C GLY A 281 7.42 1.19 7.43
N LEU A 282 7.05 0.91 8.70
CA LEU A 282 7.22 -0.41 9.31
C LEU A 282 5.99 -1.30 9.06
N LEU A 283 6.21 -2.49 8.50
CA LEU A 283 5.18 -3.52 8.36
C LEU A 283 5.32 -4.55 9.50
N PRO A 284 4.40 -4.57 10.48
CA PRO A 284 4.45 -5.49 11.60
C PRO A 284 3.99 -6.87 11.14
N ARG A 285 4.95 -7.75 10.89
CA ARG A 285 4.74 -9.08 10.32
C ARG A 285 5.51 -10.17 11.06
N LYS A 286 5.87 -9.86 12.30
CA LYS A 286 6.70 -10.68 13.18
C LYS A 286 6.05 -12.06 13.34
N VAL A 287 6.77 -13.11 12.93
CA VAL A 287 6.32 -14.49 13.08
C VAL A 287 6.60 -14.96 14.51
N ARG A 288 7.79 -14.63 15.02
CA ARG A 288 8.24 -14.83 16.41
C ARG A 288 9.42 -13.91 16.71
N LYS A 289 9.79 -13.76 17.98
CA LYS A 289 10.99 -13.02 18.42
C LYS A 289 12.24 -13.86 18.16
N GLY A 290 12.94 -13.57 17.06
CA GLY A 290 14.14 -14.28 16.61
C GLY A 290 13.88 -15.70 16.11
N THR A 291 14.83 -16.26 15.33
CA THR A 291 14.85 -17.70 15.09
C THR A 291 15.32 -18.45 16.33
N ALA A 292 14.94 -19.73 16.45
CA ALA A 292 15.64 -20.65 17.34
C ALA A 292 17.11 -20.78 16.89
N ASP A 293 17.98 -21.13 17.83
CA ASP A 293 19.31 -21.59 17.52
C ASP A 293 19.21 -22.95 16.81
N PHE A 294 19.83 -23.06 15.64
CA PHE A 294 19.80 -24.28 14.83
C PHE A 294 20.91 -25.26 15.20
N THR A 295 21.83 -24.87 16.11
CA THR A 295 22.97 -25.71 16.53
C THR A 295 22.61 -26.62 17.71
N THR A 296 21.63 -26.24 18.53
CA THR A 296 21.20 -26.97 19.75
C THR A 296 20.04 -27.96 19.49
N GLY A 297 19.69 -28.14 18.21
CA GLY A 297 18.62 -28.98 17.71
C GLY A 297 18.26 -28.51 16.31
N PRO A 298 17.56 -29.31 15.48
CA PRO A 298 17.10 -28.81 14.18
C PRO A 298 16.38 -27.48 14.43
N PRO A 299 16.57 -26.43 13.60
CA PRO A 299 15.88 -25.16 13.77
C PRO A 299 14.40 -25.51 13.91
N SER A 300 13.89 -25.39 15.13
CA SER A 300 12.81 -26.24 15.62
C SER A 300 11.73 -26.48 14.56
N ARG A 301 11.63 -27.70 14.02
CA ARG A 301 10.33 -28.25 13.61
C ARG A 301 9.56 -28.51 14.91
N GLY A 302 9.24 -27.45 15.65
CA GLY A 302 8.34 -27.57 16.79
C GLY A 302 7.05 -28.18 16.27
N LYS A 303 6.36 -29.00 17.06
CA LYS A 303 4.98 -29.40 16.77
C LYS A 303 3.97 -28.25 16.95
N ARG A 304 4.44 -27.02 17.27
CA ARG A 304 4.00 -25.81 16.56
C ARG A 304 4.71 -25.77 15.22
N SER A 305 4.42 -26.76 14.37
CA SER A 305 4.84 -26.69 12.98
C SER A 305 4.19 -25.42 12.48
N TRP A 306 4.86 -24.65 11.61
CA TRP A 306 4.21 -23.77 10.64
C TRP A 306 2.70 -23.95 10.70
N PRO A 307 1.94 -23.04 11.34
CA PRO A 307 0.61 -23.40 11.77
C PRO A 307 -0.08 -24.01 10.58
N ARG A 308 -0.63 -25.22 10.74
CA ARG A 308 -1.48 -25.83 9.72
C ARG A 308 -2.75 -24.99 9.50
N SER A 309 -2.85 -23.79 10.07
CA SER A 309 -3.52 -22.69 9.39
C SER A 309 -2.69 -22.29 8.17
N ARG A 310 -3.15 -22.74 6.98
CA ARG A 310 -2.66 -22.36 5.64
C ARG A 310 -2.70 -20.83 5.37
N SER A 311 -2.77 -19.98 6.39
CA SER A 311 -2.94 -18.54 6.33
C SER A 311 -1.70 -17.72 6.69
N ALA A 312 -0.68 -18.32 7.30
CA ALA A 312 0.57 -17.62 7.69
C ALA A 312 1.81 -18.04 6.87
N SER A 313 1.67 -19.03 5.99
CA SER A 313 2.67 -19.46 5.03
C SER A 313 2.83 -18.46 3.89
N ARG A 314 3.53 -17.36 4.17
CA ARG A 314 4.00 -16.47 3.11
C ARG A 314 5.41 -16.85 2.70
N PRO A 315 5.66 -17.39 1.49
CA PRO A 315 7.03 -17.44 0.95
C PRO A 315 7.62 -16.03 0.88
N PRO A 316 8.96 -15.86 0.91
CA PRO A 316 9.65 -14.60 0.60
C PRO A 316 9.01 -13.86 -0.58
N ALA A 317 8.63 -14.57 -1.65
CA ALA A 317 7.95 -14.04 -2.84
C ALA A 317 6.55 -13.39 -2.60
N THR A 318 5.79 -13.87 -1.61
CA THR A 318 4.49 -13.24 -1.23
C THR A 318 4.68 -12.07 -0.27
N TRP A 319 5.79 -12.05 0.48
CA TRP A 319 6.23 -10.88 1.21
C TRP A 319 6.65 -9.78 0.23
N TRP A 320 7.41 -10.14 -0.81
CA TRP A 320 7.72 -9.25 -1.93
C TRP A 320 6.45 -8.62 -2.51
N ARG A 321 5.42 -9.40 -2.87
CA ARG A 321 4.17 -8.83 -3.43
C ARG A 321 3.29 -8.08 -2.43
N ARG A 322 3.37 -8.28 -1.11
CA ARG A 322 2.55 -7.53 -0.14
C ARG A 322 3.25 -6.29 0.41
N ALA A 323 4.58 -6.33 0.56
CA ALA A 323 5.40 -5.14 0.81
C ALA A 323 5.38 -4.21 -0.41
N THR A 324 5.62 -4.73 -1.63
CA THR A 324 5.48 -3.96 -2.90
C THR A 324 4.03 -3.64 -3.31
N ARG A 325 3.01 -3.92 -2.49
CA ARG A 325 1.61 -3.52 -2.79
C ARG A 325 1.02 -2.53 -1.77
N ARG A 326 1.64 -2.37 -0.60
CA ARG A 326 1.46 -1.14 0.21
C ARG A 326 2.40 -0.06 -0.31
N CYS A 327 3.63 -0.42 -0.64
CA CYS A 327 4.54 0.36 -1.48
C CYS A 327 4.24 0.02 -2.95
N SER A 328 3.06 0.44 -3.43
CA SER A 328 2.68 0.55 -4.85
C SER A 328 3.23 -0.49 -5.87
N PRO A 329 2.39 -1.37 -6.47
CA PRO A 329 2.90 -2.44 -7.33
C PRO A 329 3.51 -1.92 -8.63
N VAL A 330 4.82 -2.09 -8.79
CA VAL A 330 5.49 -2.11 -10.10
C VAL A 330 4.78 -3.13 -10.97
N ARG A 331 4.01 -2.65 -11.94
CA ARG A 331 3.65 -3.38 -13.18
C ARG A 331 3.06 -2.42 -14.20
N TRP A 332 3.87 -2.21 -15.23
CA TRP A 332 3.59 -1.93 -16.63
C TRP A 332 2.12 -1.69 -16.97
N ALA A 333 1.78 -0.43 -17.31
CA ALA A 333 0.54 -0.07 -17.96
C ALA A 333 0.52 -0.68 -19.37
N SER A 334 -0.53 -1.43 -19.70
CA SER A 334 -0.81 -1.84 -21.07
C SER A 334 -1.46 -0.66 -21.79
N PRO A 335 -1.01 -0.25 -22.99
CA PRO A 335 -1.79 0.68 -23.80
C PRO A 335 -3.05 -0.02 -24.31
N THR A 336 -4.21 0.54 -24.00
CA THR A 336 -5.50 0.17 -24.62
C THR A 336 -5.36 0.39 -26.13
N PRO A 337 -5.67 -0.59 -27.00
CA PRO A 337 -5.59 -0.38 -28.44
C PRO A 337 -6.62 0.70 -28.85
N PRO A 338 -6.28 1.59 -29.81
CA PRO A 338 -7.22 2.57 -30.31
C PRO A 338 -8.42 1.84 -30.91
N ARG A 339 -9.63 2.14 -30.40
CA ARG A 339 -10.88 1.71 -31.04
C ARG A 339 -10.87 2.28 -32.46
N ARG A 340 -10.90 1.40 -33.47
CA ARG A 340 -11.11 1.81 -34.86
C ARG A 340 -12.47 2.52 -34.94
N PRO A 341 -12.57 3.67 -35.62
CA PRO A 341 -13.86 4.28 -35.90
C PRO A 341 -14.66 3.33 -36.80
N ARG A 342 -15.94 3.15 -36.48
CA ARG A 342 -16.93 2.54 -37.37
C ARG A 342 -17.38 3.57 -38.39
#